data_AF-A0A9D8EKH5-F1
#
_entry.id   AF-A0A9D8EKH5-F1
#
_cell.length_a   1.000
_cell.length_b   1.000
_cell.length_c   1.000
_cell.angle_alpha   90.00
_cell.angle_beta   90.00
_cell.angle_gamma   90.00
#
_symmetry.space_group_name_H-M   'P 1'
#
loop_
_entity.id
_entity.type
_entity.pdbx_description
1 polymer ?
#
loop_
_entity_poly.entity_id
_entity_poly.type
_entity_poly.pdbx_seq_one_letter_code
_entity_poly.pdbx_strand_id
1 'polypeptide(L)'
;MQSDYYFSKSKIYSYDFSGSYTAFESWVNSFGFNYSITSEINNRMGFYINSSFPFFNLFNIDLRAEKNLFNDLIVSSLDFDELIIRLSIVKNW
;
A
#
# COMPACT_ATOMS: atom_id res chain seq x y z
N MET A 1 25.00 3.68 37.36
CA MET A 1 24.16 2.59 36.81
C MET A 1 23.74 3.02 35.42
N GLN A 2 24.40 2.48 34.40
CA GLN A 2 24.12 2.77 33.00
C GLN A 2 23.13 1.69 32.54
N SER A 3 21.91 2.07 32.16
CA SER A 3 20.93 1.10 31.67
C SER A 3 21.31 0.71 30.25
N ASP A 4 21.78 -0.52 30.07
CA ASP A 4 22.04 -1.09 28.76
C ASP A 4 20.70 -1.27 28.02
N TYR A 5 20.37 -0.30 27.17
CA TYR A 5 19.30 -0.46 26.20
C TYR A 5 19.75 -1.49 25.17
N TYR A 6 19.36 -2.74 25.36
CA TYR A 6 19.48 -3.78 24.34
C TYR A 6 18.66 -3.34 23.12
N PHE A 7 19.32 -2.76 22.13
CA PHE A 7 18.75 -2.58 20.80
C PHE A 7 18.61 -3.96 20.17
N SER A 8 17.48 -4.64 20.43
CA SER A 8 17.15 -5.86 19.73
C SER A 8 17.07 -5.52 18.23
N LYS A 9 17.92 -6.16 17.43
CA LYS A 9 17.97 -5.96 15.99
C LYS A 9 16.70 -6.55 15.38
N SER A 10 15.69 -5.71 15.16
CA SER A 10 14.46 -6.14 14.50
C SER A 10 14.72 -6.42 13.02
N LYS A 11 14.22 -7.55 12.53
CA LYS A 11 14.22 -7.89 11.10
C LYS A 11 12.86 -7.56 10.51
N ILE A 12 12.87 -6.87 9.38
CA ILE A 12 11.68 -6.57 8.59
C ILE A 12 11.71 -7.47 7.35
N TYR A 13 10.63 -8.22 7.14
CA TYR A 13 10.39 -8.95 5.90
C TYR A 13 9.22 -8.28 5.18
N SER A 14 9.39 -7.97 3.91
CA SER A 14 8.36 -7.36 3.08
C SER A 14 8.18 -8.17 1.81
N TYR A 15 6.92 -8.43 1.47
CA TYR A 15 6.49 -9.17 0.30
C TYR A 15 5.50 -8.30 -0.47
N ASP A 16 5.79 -8.09 -1.75
CA ASP A 16 4.98 -7.26 -2.63
C ASP A 16 4.58 -8.07 -3.86
N PHE A 17 3.28 -8.20 -4.06
CA PHE A 17 2.70 -8.88 -5.22
C PHE A 17 1.80 -7.91 -5.94
N SER A 18 1.96 -7.78 -7.25
CA SER A 18 1.10 -6.93 -8.07
C SER A 18 0.85 -7.54 -9.44
N GLY A 19 -0.29 -7.16 -10.00
CA GLY A 19 -0.69 -7.53 -11.34
C GLY A 19 -1.31 -6.33 -12.04
N SER A 20 -1.08 -6.25 -13.34
CA SER A 20 -1.60 -5.18 -14.18
C SER A 20 -2.21 -5.76 -15.45
N TYR A 21 -3.33 -5.19 -15.88
CA TYR A 21 -4.05 -5.56 -17.08
C TYR A 21 -4.46 -4.31 -17.86
N THR A 22 -4.18 -4.31 -19.16
CA THR A 22 -4.58 -3.23 -20.08
C THR A 22 -5.81 -3.66 -20.87
N ALA A 23 -6.94 -3.00 -20.61
CA ALA A 23 -8.17 -3.14 -21.36
C ALA A 23 -8.24 -2.08 -22.47
N PHE A 24 -8.86 -2.41 -23.61
CA PHE A 24 -9.13 -1.45 -24.71
C PHE A 24 -7.91 -0.62 -25.12
N GLU A 25 -6.73 -1.26 -25.14
CA GLU A 25 -5.43 -0.69 -25.53
C GLU A 25 -4.90 0.45 -24.65
N SER A 26 -5.71 0.96 -23.71
CA SER A 26 -5.47 2.25 -23.07
C SER A 26 -5.94 2.34 -21.62
N TRP A 27 -6.92 1.53 -21.20
CA TRP A 27 -7.41 1.51 -19.82
C TRP A 27 -6.59 0.53 -18.98
N VAL A 28 -5.72 1.05 -18.13
CA VAL A 28 -4.83 0.25 -17.28
C VAL A 28 -5.47 0.03 -15.92
N ASN A 29 -5.66 -1.23 -15.55
CA ASN A 29 -6.11 -1.64 -14.23
C ASN A 29 -4.97 -2.38 -13.54
N SER A 30 -4.64 -1.99 -12.32
CA SER A 30 -3.67 -2.71 -11.50
C SER A 30 -4.27 -3.06 -10.15
N PHE A 31 -3.84 -4.19 -9.63
CA PHE A 31 -4.12 -4.61 -8.28
C PHE A 31 -2.82 -5.01 -7.62
N GLY A 32 -2.76 -4.88 -6.30
CA GLY A 32 -1.61 -5.34 -5.56
C GLY A 32 -1.92 -5.63 -4.11
N PHE A 33 -1.00 -6.39 -3.55
CA PHE A 33 -0.99 -6.86 -2.18
C PHE A 33 0.41 -6.66 -1.62
N ASN A 34 0.49 -6.01 -0.47
CA ASN A 34 1.73 -5.83 0.26
C ASN A 34 1.59 -6.43 1.66
N TYR A 35 2.58 -7.19 2.09
CA TYR A 35 2.65 -7.72 3.45
C TYR A 35 4.03 -7.44 4.03
N SER A 36 4.07 -6.79 5.19
CA SER A 36 5.31 -6.54 5.91
C SER A 36 5.18 -7.00 7.35
N ILE A 37 6.24 -7.60 7.88
CA ILE A 37 6.32 -8.04 9.27
C ILE A 37 7.64 -7.56 9.87
N THR A 38 7.53 -6.82 10.96
CA THR A 38 8.66 -6.52 11.84
C THR A 38 8.65 -7.56 12.95
N SER A 39 9.69 -8.40 13.00
CA SER A 39 9.77 -9.54 13.92
C SER A 39 9.35 -9.15 15.34
N GLU A 40 8.31 -9.80 15.87
CA GLU A 40 7.78 -9.63 17.24
C GLU A 40 7.21 -8.25 17.57
N ILE A 41 7.15 -7.30 16.64
CA ILE A 41 6.68 -5.93 16.90
C ILE A 41 5.33 -5.69 16.23
N ASN A 42 5.25 -5.86 14.91
CA ASN A 42 4.04 -5.52 14.16
C ASN A 42 3.96 -6.26 12.84
N ASN A 43 2.76 -6.27 12.27
CA ASN A 43 2.55 -6.59 10.88
C ASN A 43 1.70 -5.51 10.19
N ARG A 44 1.93 -5.38 8.89
CA ARG A 44 1.15 -4.52 7.99
C ARG A 44 0.73 -5.34 6.79
N MET A 45 -0.55 -5.27 6.46
CA MET A 45 -1.12 -5.84 5.26
C MET A 45 -1.80 -4.72 4.47
N GLY A 46 -1.55 -4.64 3.18
CA GLY A 46 -2.15 -3.65 2.31
C GLY A 46 -2.67 -4.31 1.04
N PHE A 47 -3.81 -3.83 0.58
CA PHE A 47 -4.38 -4.19 -0.71
C PHE A 47 -4.69 -2.91 -1.46
N TYR A 48 -4.42 -2.87 -2.75
CA TYR A 48 -4.87 -1.77 -3.59
C TYR A 48 -5.45 -2.27 -4.89
N ILE A 49 -6.40 -1.49 -5.41
CA ILE A 49 -6.84 -1.52 -6.78
C ILE A 49 -6.70 -0.11 -7.35
N ASN A 50 -6.19 -0.01 -8.56
CA ASN A 50 -5.99 1.22 -9.27
C ASN A 50 -6.51 1.08 -10.70
N SER A 51 -7.21 2.10 -11.17
CA SER A 51 -7.78 2.18 -12.50
C SER A 51 -7.34 3.51 -13.11
N SER A 52 -6.64 3.45 -14.24
CA SER A 52 -6.09 4.59 -14.95
C SER A 52 -6.65 4.60 -16.37
N PHE A 53 -7.41 5.63 -16.71
CA PHE A 53 -8.00 5.76 -18.04
C PHE A 53 -7.60 7.08 -18.70
N PRO A 54 -7.11 7.05 -19.95
CA PRO A 54 -6.87 8.25 -20.72
C PRO A 54 -8.19 8.82 -21.21
N PHE A 55 -8.41 10.11 -20.95
CA PHE A 55 -9.54 10.87 -21.43
C PHE A 55 -9.09 11.79 -22.58
N PHE A 56 -9.51 11.45 -23.80
CA PHE A 56 -9.25 12.19 -25.05
C PHE A 56 -7.77 12.51 -25.31
N ASN A 57 -6.83 11.63 -24.92
CA ASN A 57 -5.37 11.80 -25.03
C ASN A 57 -4.78 13.03 -24.32
N LEU A 58 -5.62 13.91 -23.77
CA LEU A 58 -5.26 15.17 -23.13
C LEU A 58 -5.14 15.00 -21.61
N PHE A 59 -5.88 14.06 -21.04
CA PHE A 59 -5.89 13.81 -19.61
C PHE A 59 -5.75 12.32 -19.31
N ASN A 60 -5.20 11.99 -18.16
CA ASN A 60 -5.32 10.70 -17.53
C ASN A 60 -6.08 10.89 -16.22
N ILE A 61 -7.05 10.02 -15.98
CA ILE A 61 -7.80 9.98 -14.74
C ILE A 61 -7.43 8.69 -14.03
N ASP A 62 -6.96 8.83 -12.80
CA ASP A 62 -6.52 7.74 -11.93
C ASP A 62 -7.45 7.65 -10.73
N LEU A 63 -8.05 6.49 -10.54
CA LEU A 63 -8.84 6.14 -9.35
C LEU A 63 -8.14 4.99 -8.63
N ARG A 64 -7.74 5.23 -7.38
CA ARG A 64 -7.12 4.24 -6.51
C ARG A 64 -7.94 4.07 -5.24
N ALA A 65 -8.17 2.82 -4.87
CA ALA A 65 -8.65 2.45 -3.54
C ALA A 65 -7.62 1.54 -2.88
N GLU A 66 -7.29 1.81 -1.62
CA GLU A 66 -6.28 1.10 -0.86
C GLU A 66 -6.79 0.82 0.55
N LYS A 67 -6.63 -0.41 1.01
CA LYS A 67 -6.99 -0.87 2.34
C LYS A 67 -5.71 -1.28 3.06
N ASN A 68 -5.39 -0.61 4.16
CA ASN A 68 -4.24 -0.88 4.99
C ASN A 68 -4.69 -1.36 6.37
N LEU A 69 -4.20 -2.53 6.75
CA LEU A 69 -4.40 -3.14 8.05
C LEU A 69 -3.06 -3.16 8.76
N PHE A 70 -3.02 -2.61 9.96
CA PHE A 70 -1.82 -2.62 10.79
C PHE A 70 -2.19 -3.18 12.16
N ASN A 71 -1.40 -4.15 12.61
CA ASN A 71 -1.52 -4.71 13.95
C ASN A 71 -0.20 -4.59 14.70
N ASP A 72 -0.26 -4.02 15.89
CA ASP A 72 0.79 -4.04 16.89
C ASP A 72 0.66 -5.33 17.72
N LEU A 73 1.70 -6.15 17.69
CA LEU A 73 1.71 -7.47 18.32
C LEU A 73 2.08 -7.42 19.81
N ILE A 74 2.47 -6.25 20.34
CA ILE A 74 2.95 -6.07 21.71
C ILE A 74 1.87 -5.47 22.59
N VAL A 75 1.28 -4.35 22.16
CA VAL A 75 0.35 -3.58 23.01
C VAL A 75 -1.03 -3.40 22.35
N SER A 76 -1.15 -3.67 21.05
CA SER A 76 -2.38 -3.54 20.24
C SER A 76 -3.10 -2.17 20.35
N SER A 77 -2.46 -1.17 20.97
CA SER A 77 -3.02 0.18 21.18
C SER A 77 -2.94 1.05 19.92
N LEU A 78 -2.19 0.59 18.92
CA LEU A 78 -1.95 1.28 17.65
C LEU A 78 -2.53 0.52 16.46
N ASP A 79 -3.37 -0.48 16.69
CA ASP A 79 -4.04 -1.22 15.62
C ASP A 79 -4.93 -0.26 14.83
N PHE A 80 -4.83 -0.32 13.51
CA PHE A 80 -5.69 0.49 12.65
C PHE A 80 -6.11 -0.23 11.38
N ASP A 81 -7.30 0.15 10.95
CA ASP A 81 -7.89 -0.25 9.70
C ASP A 81 -8.21 0.99 8.86
N GLU A 82 -7.42 1.21 7.81
CA GLU A 82 -7.46 2.42 6.99
C GLU A 82 -7.93 2.10 5.58
N LEU A 83 -8.92 2.86 5.10
CA LEU A 83 -9.34 2.87 3.70
C LEU A 83 -9.00 4.23 3.08
N ILE A 84 -8.13 4.23 2.07
CA ILE A 84 -7.77 5.41 1.29
C ILE A 84 -8.45 5.31 -0.07
N ILE A 85 -9.16 6.36 -0.47
CA ILE A 85 -9.66 6.53 -1.84
C ILE A 85 -9.01 7.78 -2.41
N ARG A 86 -8.39 7.66 -3.58
CA ARG A 86 -7.70 8.74 -4.27
C ARG A 86 -8.20 8.83 -5.70
N LEU A 87 -8.64 10.04 -6.07
CA LEU A 87 -8.88 10.42 -7.46
C LEU A 87 -7.78 11.41 -7.87
N SER A 88 -7.21 11.24 -9.05
CA SER A 88 -6.21 12.15 -9.60
C SER A 88 -6.49 12.38 -11.09
N ILE A 89 -6.24 13.61 -11.54
CA ILE A 89 -6.40 14.01 -12.94
C ILE A 89 -5.07 14.61 -13.37
N VAL A 90 -4.42 13.99 -14.35
CA VAL A 90 -3.14 14.45 -14.90
C VAL A 90 -3.40 14.96 -16.30
N LYS A 91 -3.04 16.22 -16.58
CA LYS A 91 -3.06 16.76 -17.94
C LYS A 91 -1.74 16.39 -18.64
N ASN A 92 -1.82 15.84 -19.84
CA ASN A 92 -0.68 15.60 -20.72
C ASN A 92 -0.40 16.89 -21.50
N TRP A 93 0.85 17.35 -21.54
CA TRP A 93 1.28 18.59 -22.20
C TRP A 93 2.06 18.27 -23.46
#